data_AF-A0A7C2P3K7-F1
#
_entry.id   AF-A0A7C2P3K7-F1
#
_cell.length_a   1.000
_cell.length_b   1.000
_cell.length_c   1.000
_cell.angle_alpha   90.00
_cell.angle_beta   90.00
_cell.angle_gamma   90.00
#
_symmetry.space_group_name_H-M   'P 1'
#
loop_
_entity.id
_entity.type
_entity.pdbx_description
1 polymer ?
#
loop_
_entity_poly.entity_id
_entity_poly.type
_entity_poly.pdbx_seq_one_letter_code
_entity_poly.pdbx_strand_id
1 'polypeptide(L)'
;MASLPDNPLPWVLEVQPRPGLQRGQIETLVNVLRGMDGVLQVQDQRVLRARLETISMLGGRVLILLGGLLTLSALLVVGGSVRADILQRSEEIIVLNRVGASHAFVRRPYLYAGSFLGFGSGVLAVVLVLALELALATPVAQMTAAWGGHIALHALPASWLFVVPALAAMLGWLGARLASARHLALLEPT
;
A
#
# COMPACT_ATOMS: atom_id res chain seq x y z
N MET A 1 50.81 -18.64 -26.72
CA MET A 1 49.75 -19.62 -26.38
C MET A 1 50.20 -20.35 -25.13
N ALA A 2 49.78 -19.88 -23.95
CA ALA A 2 50.04 -20.53 -22.67
C ALA A 2 48.74 -21.18 -22.20
N SER A 3 48.80 -22.49 -22.08
CA SER A 3 47.76 -23.39 -21.56
C SER A 3 47.36 -23.00 -20.14
N LEU A 4 46.07 -22.84 -19.88
CA LEU A 4 45.46 -22.84 -18.55
C LEU A 4 44.80 -24.23 -18.36
N PRO A 5 45.49 -25.20 -17.72
CA PRO A 5 44.89 -26.42 -17.23
C PRO A 5 44.27 -26.15 -15.85
N ASP A 6 43.10 -26.76 -15.62
CA ASP A 6 42.33 -26.78 -14.38
C ASP A 6 41.60 -25.50 -13.95
N ASN A 7 40.31 -25.50 -14.26
CA ASN A 7 39.29 -24.69 -13.62
C ASN A 7 39.04 -25.22 -12.19
N PRO A 8 39.50 -24.53 -11.13
CA PRO A 8 39.46 -25.03 -9.75
C PRO A 8 38.12 -24.77 -9.05
N LEU A 9 37.12 -24.28 -9.78
CA LEU A 9 35.78 -24.02 -9.25
C LEU A 9 34.94 -25.29 -9.37
N PRO A 10 34.41 -25.86 -8.26
CA PRO A 10 33.43 -26.94 -8.36
C PRO A 10 32.26 -26.47 -9.22
N TRP A 11 31.81 -27.33 -10.13
CA TRP A 11 30.71 -27.05 -11.03
C TRP A 11 29.45 -26.73 -10.22
N VAL A 12 28.89 -25.54 -10.39
CA VAL A 12 27.65 -25.12 -9.75
C VAL A 12 26.52 -25.28 -10.77
N LEU A 13 25.70 -26.31 -10.58
CA LEU A 13 24.52 -26.53 -11.41
C LEU A 13 23.29 -25.91 -10.72
N GLU A 14 22.83 -24.77 -11.23
CA GLU A 14 21.62 -24.13 -10.73
C GLU A 14 20.38 -24.83 -11.32
N VAL A 15 19.74 -25.68 -10.52
CA VAL A 15 18.52 -26.39 -10.92
C VAL A 15 17.30 -25.63 -10.40
N GLN A 16 16.60 -24.93 -11.30
CA GLN A 16 15.31 -24.32 -11.00
C GLN A 16 14.18 -25.34 -11.26
N PRO A 17 13.41 -25.75 -10.25
CA PRO A 17 12.25 -26.61 -10.48
C PRO A 17 11.18 -25.86 -11.27
N ARG A 18 10.50 -26.54 -12.20
CA ARG A 18 9.39 -25.94 -12.94
C ARG A 18 8.31 -25.41 -11.99
N PRO A 19 7.70 -24.25 -12.29
CA PRO A 19 6.57 -23.73 -11.52
C PRO A 19 5.41 -24.74 -11.54
N GLY A 20 4.94 -25.16 -10.36
CA GLY A 20 3.82 -26.11 -10.20
C GLY A 20 4.15 -27.43 -9.48
N LEU A 21 5.41 -27.71 -9.12
CA LEU A 21 5.73 -28.91 -8.33
C LEU A 21 5.28 -28.79 -6.87
N GLN A 22 4.63 -29.84 -6.36
CA GLN A 22 4.24 -29.95 -4.95
C GLN A 22 5.47 -30.14 -4.05
N ARG A 23 5.45 -29.57 -2.83
CA ARG A 23 6.61 -29.55 -1.89
C ARG A 23 7.26 -30.93 -1.70
N GLY A 24 6.47 -32.00 -1.59
CA GLY A 24 6.99 -33.37 -1.39
C GLY A 24 7.79 -33.93 -2.58
N GLN A 25 7.44 -33.56 -3.81
CA GLN A 25 8.17 -34.00 -5.01
C GLN A 25 9.53 -33.29 -5.14
N ILE A 26 9.62 -32.07 -4.62
CA ILE A 26 10.85 -31.28 -4.58
C ILE A 26 11.79 -31.83 -3.50
N GLU A 27 11.27 -32.18 -2.31
CA GLU A 27 12.07 -32.83 -1.26
C GLU A 27 12.64 -34.18 -1.73
N THR A 28 11.85 -34.94 -2.48
CA THR A 28 12.31 -36.21 -3.08
C THR A 28 13.43 -35.97 -4.10
N LEU A 29 13.30 -34.94 -4.95
CA LEU A 29 14.34 -34.56 -5.92
C LEU A 29 15.63 -34.09 -5.23
N VAL A 30 15.52 -33.30 -4.15
CA VAL A 30 16.66 -32.85 -3.33
C VAL A 30 17.35 -34.03 -2.67
N ASN A 31 16.61 -35.03 -2.18
CA ASN A 31 17.20 -36.23 -1.57
C ASN A 31 17.90 -37.13 -2.60
N VAL A 32 17.36 -37.27 -3.81
CA VAL A 32 18.02 -38.01 -4.91
C VAL A 32 19.31 -37.29 -5.34
N LEU A 33 19.29 -35.95 -5.42
CA LEU A 33 20.47 -35.14 -5.75
C LEU A 33 21.55 -35.16 -4.65
N ARG A 34 21.15 -35.25 -3.38
CA ARG A 34 22.07 -35.42 -2.24
C ARG A 34 22.73 -36.81 -2.20
N GLY A 35 22.13 -37.81 -2.84
CA GLY A 35 22.62 -39.19 -2.86
C GLY A 35 23.56 -39.52 -4.04
N MET A 36 23.83 -38.58 -4.94
CA MET A 36 24.78 -38.77 -6.05
C MET A 36 26.21 -38.41 -5.63
N ASP A 37 27.15 -39.33 -5.84
CA ASP A 37 28.58 -39.09 -5.62
C ASP A 37 29.07 -37.91 -6.49
N GLY A 38 29.51 -36.84 -5.83
CA GLY A 38 30.00 -35.60 -6.48
C GLY A 38 29.32 -34.31 -6.03
N VAL A 39 28.28 -34.36 -5.20
CA VAL A 39 27.55 -33.17 -4.71
C VAL A 39 27.96 -32.83 -3.28
N LEU A 40 28.84 -31.84 -3.09
CA LEU A 40 29.39 -31.48 -1.77
C LEU A 40 28.43 -30.70 -0.86
N GLN A 41 27.52 -29.88 -1.40
CA GLN A 41 26.61 -29.07 -0.57
C GLN A 41 25.39 -28.58 -1.37
N VAL A 42 24.19 -28.91 -0.90
CA VAL A 42 22.94 -28.30 -1.41
C VAL A 42 22.58 -27.15 -0.47
N GLN A 43 22.92 -25.91 -0.84
CA GLN A 43 22.44 -24.72 -0.13
C GLN A 43 20.99 -24.45 -0.52
N ASP A 44 20.07 -24.72 0.41
CA ASP A 44 18.66 -24.41 0.23
C ASP A 44 18.40 -22.92 0.50
N GLN A 45 18.65 -22.08 -0.50
CA GLN A 45 18.34 -20.65 -0.45
C GLN A 45 16.84 -20.36 -0.19
N ARG A 46 15.96 -21.38 -0.26
CA ARG A 46 14.51 -21.22 -0.02
C ARG A 46 14.19 -20.89 1.42
N VAL A 47 14.94 -21.40 2.40
CA VAL A 47 14.66 -21.12 3.82
C VAL A 47 14.92 -19.65 4.14
N LEU A 48 15.98 -19.07 3.58
CA LEU A 48 16.28 -17.65 3.72
C LEU A 48 15.26 -16.78 2.96
N ARG A 49 14.88 -17.15 1.72
CA ARG A 49 13.84 -16.46 0.96
C ARG A 49 12.48 -16.51 1.65
N ALA A 50 12.05 -17.67 2.17
CA ALA A 50 10.80 -17.83 2.90
C ALA A 50 10.77 -17.00 4.20
N ARG A 51 11.92 -16.88 4.90
CA ARG A 51 12.05 -15.99 6.07
C ARG A 51 11.91 -14.52 5.67
N LEU A 52 12.54 -14.10 4.56
CA LEU A 52 12.41 -12.73 4.04
C LEU A 52 10.97 -12.41 3.62
N GLU A 53 10.30 -13.33 2.91
CA GLU A 53 8.89 -13.19 2.54
C GLU A 53 7.98 -13.06 3.77
N THR A 54 8.24 -13.84 4.82
CA THR A 54 7.47 -13.75 6.08
C THR A 54 7.63 -12.37 6.73
N ILE A 55 8.84 -11.81 6.74
CA ILE A 55 9.10 -10.45 7.26
C ILE A 55 8.40 -9.39 6.40
N SER A 56 8.42 -9.53 5.08
CA SER A 56 7.70 -8.62 4.17
C SER A 56 6.19 -8.66 4.37
N MET A 57 5.60 -9.85 4.61
CA MET A 57 4.16 -9.97 4.91
C MET A 57 3.78 -9.28 6.21
N LEU A 58 4.63 -9.38 7.25
CA LEU A 58 4.42 -8.66 8.51
C LEU A 58 4.48 -7.14 8.29
N GLY A 59 5.48 -6.66 7.55
CA GLY A 59 5.59 -5.25 7.18
C GLY A 59 4.37 -4.73 6.44
N GLY A 60 3.89 -5.46 5.43
CA GLY A 60 2.68 -5.09 4.69
C GLY A 60 1.44 -5.00 5.56
N ARG A 61 1.25 -5.94 6.49
CA ARG A 61 0.13 -5.89 7.46
C ARG A 61 0.20 -4.67 8.37
N VAL A 62 1.39 -4.33 8.87
CA VAL A 62 1.59 -3.14 9.72
C VAL A 62 1.27 -1.86 8.94
N LEU A 63 1.71 -1.73 7.69
CA LEU A 63 1.39 -0.59 6.84
C LEU A 63 -0.12 -0.45 6.60
N ILE A 64 -0.83 -1.55 6.34
CA ILE A 64 -2.29 -1.54 6.16
C ILE A 64 -2.99 -1.09 7.44
N LEU A 65 -2.57 -1.60 8.61
CA LEU A 65 -3.14 -1.20 9.89
C LEU A 65 -2.91 0.29 10.19
N LEU A 66 -1.68 0.79 9.98
CA LEU A 66 -1.35 2.19 10.16
C LEU A 66 -2.11 3.09 9.18
N GLY A 67 -2.19 2.69 7.91
CA GLY A 67 -2.96 3.42 6.90
C GLY A 67 -4.45 3.47 7.25
N GLY A 68 -5.02 2.37 7.74
CA GLY A 68 -6.39 2.34 8.25
C GLY A 68 -6.62 3.27 9.44
N LEU A 69 -5.68 3.28 10.40
CA LEU A 69 -5.75 4.14 11.58
C LEU A 69 -5.65 5.63 11.22
N LEU A 70 -4.73 6.00 10.34
CA LEU A 70 -4.59 7.37 9.85
C LEU A 70 -5.83 7.81 9.08
N THR A 71 -6.38 6.93 8.24
CA THR A 71 -7.64 7.19 7.53
C THR A 71 -8.76 7.46 8.53
N LEU A 72 -8.91 6.62 9.57
CA LEU A 72 -9.92 6.80 10.61
C LEU A 72 -9.75 8.12 11.37
N SER A 73 -8.51 8.47 11.74
CA SER A 73 -8.21 9.77 12.37
C SER A 73 -8.59 10.94 11.49
N ALA A 74 -8.26 10.90 10.19
CA ALA A 74 -8.66 11.95 9.25
C ALA A 74 -10.20 12.07 9.16
N LEU A 75 -10.93 10.96 9.13
CA LEU A 75 -12.39 10.94 9.15
C LEU A 75 -12.97 11.59 10.42
N LEU A 76 -12.39 11.30 11.58
CA LEU A 76 -12.80 11.89 12.85
C LEU A 76 -12.56 13.40 12.90
N VAL A 77 -11.39 13.85 12.42
CA VAL A 77 -11.05 15.28 12.35
C VAL A 77 -12.02 16.02 11.43
N VAL A 78 -12.26 15.51 10.22
CA VAL A 78 -13.23 16.12 9.28
C VAL A 78 -14.63 16.16 9.87
N GLY A 79 -15.08 15.07 10.50
CA GLY A 79 -16.39 15.04 11.16
C GLY A 79 -16.51 16.06 12.31
N GLY A 80 -15.44 16.22 13.09
CA GLY A 80 -15.36 17.26 14.12
C GLY A 80 -15.40 18.67 13.54
N SER A 81 -14.71 18.93 12.44
CA SER A 81 -14.73 20.23 11.75
C SER A 81 -16.10 20.54 11.16
N VAL A 82 -16.76 19.57 10.52
CA VAL A 82 -18.15 19.73 10.01
C VAL A 82 -19.10 20.08 11.15
N ARG A 83 -18.98 19.41 12.29
CA ARG A 83 -19.77 19.73 13.49
C ARG A 83 -19.56 21.20 13.91
N ALA A 84 -18.31 21.63 14.00
CA ALA A 84 -17.97 22.99 14.41
C ALA A 84 -18.56 24.04 13.45
N ASP A 85 -18.47 23.82 12.14
CA ASP A 85 -19.00 24.72 11.13
C ASP A 85 -20.54 24.79 11.14
N ILE A 86 -21.23 23.65 11.33
CA ILE A 86 -22.69 23.61 11.47
C ILE A 86 -23.14 24.39 12.72
N LEU A 87 -22.43 24.24 13.85
CA LEU A 87 -22.70 25.01 15.07
C LEU A 87 -22.54 26.51 14.84
N GLN A 88 -21.50 26.91 14.10
CA GLN A 88 -21.23 28.31 13.78
C GLN A 88 -22.30 28.95 12.89
N ARG A 89 -22.93 28.16 12.00
CA ARG A 89 -24.01 28.60 11.09
C ARG A 89 -25.41 28.18 11.57
N SER A 90 -25.55 27.75 12.81
CA SER A 90 -26.78 27.16 13.33
C SER A 90 -27.98 28.12 13.25
N GLU A 91 -27.79 29.41 13.52
CA GLU A 91 -28.86 30.42 13.43
C GLU A 91 -29.38 30.59 12.00
N GLU A 92 -28.49 30.57 11.00
CA GLU A 92 -28.85 30.68 9.58
C GLU A 92 -29.59 29.43 9.10
N ILE A 93 -29.13 28.25 9.56
CA ILE A 93 -29.77 26.96 9.27
C ILE A 93 -31.17 26.90 9.88
N ILE A 94 -31.39 27.42 11.10
CA ILE A 94 -32.71 27.45 11.75
C ILE A 94 -33.70 28.30 10.94
N VAL A 95 -33.26 29.45 10.41
CA VAL A 95 -34.09 30.29 9.54
C VAL A 95 -34.43 29.55 8.25
N LEU A 96 -33.46 28.92 7.59
CA LEU A 96 -33.68 28.12 6.39
C LEU A 96 -34.65 26.94 6.64
N ASN A 97 -34.54 26.28 7.79
CA ASN A 97 -35.42 25.17 8.16
C ASN A 97 -36.86 25.63 8.37
N ARG A 98 -37.07 26.83 8.94
CA ARG A 98 -38.41 27.45 9.11
C ARG A 98 -39.09 27.78 7.78
N VAL A 99 -38.31 27.97 6.70
CA VAL A 99 -38.82 28.22 5.33
C VAL A 99 -38.91 26.91 4.51
N GLY A 100 -38.65 25.75 5.12
CA GLY A 100 -38.82 24.43 4.49
C GLY A 100 -37.58 23.89 3.77
N ALA A 101 -36.37 24.34 4.13
CA ALA A 101 -35.14 23.80 3.56
C ALA A 101 -34.97 22.31 3.89
N SER A 102 -34.71 21.48 2.87
CA SER A 102 -34.45 20.04 3.07
C SER A 102 -33.08 19.80 3.71
N HIS A 103 -32.98 18.85 4.65
CA HIS A 103 -31.72 18.37 5.26
C HIS A 103 -30.65 17.97 4.22
N ALA A 104 -31.06 17.59 3.01
CA ALA A 104 -30.16 17.29 1.90
C ALA A 104 -29.43 18.54 1.37
N PHE A 105 -30.04 19.73 1.45
CA PHE A 105 -29.43 20.98 1.01
C PHE A 105 -28.27 21.40 1.91
N VAL A 106 -28.45 21.26 3.23
CA VAL A 106 -27.41 21.55 4.24
C VAL A 106 -26.20 20.62 4.09
N ARG A 107 -26.40 19.37 3.65
CA ARG A 107 -25.36 18.34 3.61
C ARG A 107 -24.45 18.37 2.37
N ARG A 108 -24.95 18.84 1.23
CA ARG A 108 -24.22 18.90 -0.05
C ARG A 108 -22.85 19.60 0.02
N PRO A 109 -22.71 20.82 0.56
CA PRO A 109 -21.42 21.51 0.58
C PRO A 109 -20.33 20.71 1.30
N TYR A 110 -20.69 20.03 2.40
CA TYR A 110 -19.76 19.19 3.16
C TYR A 110 -19.32 17.93 2.40
N LEU A 111 -20.21 17.32 1.59
CA LEU A 111 -19.85 16.19 0.74
C LEU A 111 -18.85 16.61 -0.34
N TYR A 112 -19.05 17.79 -0.96
CA TYR A 112 -18.10 18.31 -1.95
C TYR A 112 -16.76 18.64 -1.31
N ALA A 113 -16.75 19.31 -0.16
CA ALA A 113 -15.51 19.60 0.57
C ALA A 113 -14.75 18.32 0.92
N GLY A 114 -15.44 17.28 1.42
CA GLY A 114 -14.84 15.98 1.71
C GLY A 114 -14.24 15.31 0.49
N SER A 115 -14.94 15.32 -0.65
CA SER A 115 -14.41 14.77 -1.92
C SER A 115 -13.17 15.52 -2.40
N PHE A 116 -13.18 16.85 -2.38
CA PHE A 116 -12.05 17.66 -2.84
C PHE A 116 -10.83 17.53 -1.93
N LEU A 117 -11.02 17.49 -0.61
CA LEU A 117 -9.96 17.23 0.36
C LEU A 117 -9.40 15.81 0.19
N GLY A 118 -10.27 14.82 0.00
CA GLY A 118 -9.88 13.44 -0.30
C GLY A 118 -9.07 13.35 -1.59
N PHE A 119 -9.54 13.98 -2.67
CA PHE A 119 -8.80 14.03 -3.93
C PHE A 119 -7.44 14.71 -3.78
N GLY A 120 -7.39 15.88 -3.13
CA GLY A 120 -6.15 16.63 -2.90
C GLY A 120 -5.14 15.83 -2.07
N SER A 121 -5.59 15.13 -1.03
CA SER A 121 -4.70 14.26 -0.25
C SER A 121 -4.19 13.06 -1.04
N GLY A 122 -5.01 12.46 -1.92
CA GLY A 122 -4.58 11.40 -2.81
C GLY A 122 -3.58 11.86 -3.87
N VAL A 123 -3.78 13.05 -4.46
CA VAL A 123 -2.79 13.66 -5.37
C VAL A 123 -1.47 13.92 -4.64
N LEU A 124 -1.55 14.50 -3.44
CA LEU A 124 -0.36 14.78 -2.62
C LEU A 124 0.37 13.50 -2.22
N ALA A 125 -0.35 12.43 -1.89
CA ALA A 125 0.24 11.13 -1.60
C ALA A 125 1.00 10.56 -2.81
N VAL A 126 0.41 10.62 -4.02
CA VAL A 126 1.11 10.14 -5.22
C VAL A 126 2.35 10.98 -5.52
N VAL A 127 2.27 12.31 -5.41
CA VAL A 127 3.43 13.19 -5.58
C VAL A 127 4.54 12.84 -4.58
N LEU A 128 4.19 12.59 -3.32
CA LEU A 128 5.16 12.21 -2.29
C LEU A 128 5.83 10.85 -2.60
N VAL A 129 5.06 9.87 -3.07
CA VAL A 129 5.60 8.57 -3.46
C VAL A 129 6.53 8.69 -4.67
N LEU A 130 6.16 9.47 -5.69
CA LEU A 130 7.03 9.75 -6.83
C LEU A 130 8.31 10.46 -6.39
N ALA A 131 8.23 11.47 -5.52
CA ALA A 131 9.39 12.15 -4.98
C ALA A 131 10.32 11.20 -4.22
N LEU A 132 9.75 10.27 -3.45
CA LEU A 132 10.50 9.25 -2.72
C LEU A 132 11.16 8.25 -3.68
N GLU A 133 10.47 7.84 -4.75
CA GLU A 133 11.03 6.97 -5.79
C GLU A 133 12.23 7.62 -6.48
N LEU A 134 12.12 8.91 -6.87
CA LEU A 134 13.25 9.66 -7.44
C LEU A 134 14.41 9.82 -6.45
N ALA A 135 14.11 10.09 -5.17
CA ALA A 135 15.14 10.23 -4.14
C ALA A 135 15.87 8.90 -3.85
N LEU A 136 15.16 7.77 -3.92
CA LEU A 136 15.71 6.44 -3.69
C LEU A 136 16.36 5.84 -4.93
N ALA A 137 16.03 6.29 -6.14
CA ALA A 137 16.59 5.76 -7.39
C ALA A 137 18.13 5.78 -7.38
N THR A 138 18.74 6.87 -6.91
CA THR A 138 20.20 7.04 -6.85
C THR A 138 20.90 6.08 -5.87
N PRO A 139 20.54 6.02 -4.56
CA PRO A 139 21.17 5.08 -3.62
C PRO A 139 20.87 3.62 -3.97
N VAL A 140 19.67 3.32 -4.48
CA VAL A 140 19.33 1.95 -4.90
C VAL A 140 20.15 1.55 -6.12
N ALA A 141 20.37 2.43 -7.10
CA ALA A 141 21.23 2.14 -8.24
C ALA A 141 22.68 1.81 -7.80
N GLN A 142 23.22 2.53 -6.81
CA GLN A 142 24.55 2.24 -6.25
C GLN A 142 24.60 0.87 -5.55
N MET A 143 23.57 0.53 -4.77
CA MET A 143 23.44 -0.80 -4.14
C MET A 143 23.28 -1.92 -5.17
N THR A 144 22.51 -1.69 -6.24
CA THR A 144 22.30 -2.68 -7.30
C THR A 144 23.59 -3.02 -8.03
N ALA A 145 24.44 -2.03 -8.30
CA ALA A 145 25.74 -2.24 -8.94
C ALA A 145 26.67 -3.09 -8.07
N ALA A 146 26.64 -2.87 -6.75
CA ALA A 146 27.42 -3.65 -5.78
C ALA A 146 26.91 -5.11 -5.62
N TRP A 147 25.64 -5.38 -5.95
CA TRP A 147 24.98 -6.69 -5.79
C TRP A 147 24.69 -7.39 -7.15
N GLY A 148 25.37 -7.00 -8.23
CA GLY A 148 25.25 -7.67 -9.53
C GLY A 148 23.95 -7.42 -10.30
N GLY A 149 23.24 -6.32 -10.03
CA GLY A 149 22.11 -5.84 -10.84
C GLY A 149 20.75 -6.50 -10.56
N HIS A 150 20.61 -7.26 -9.47
CA HIS A 150 19.40 -8.07 -9.22
C HIS A 150 18.28 -7.33 -8.46
N ILE A 151 18.46 -6.07 -8.06
CA ILE A 151 17.43 -5.29 -7.35
C ILE A 151 16.71 -4.38 -8.35
N ALA A 152 15.62 -4.85 -8.95
CA ALA A 152 14.78 -3.99 -9.77
C ALA A 152 13.80 -3.21 -8.87
N LEU A 153 13.93 -1.88 -8.83
CA LEU A 153 12.84 -1.02 -8.35
C LEU A 153 11.67 -1.19 -9.31
N HIS A 154 10.56 -1.76 -8.83
CA HIS A 154 9.32 -1.70 -9.58
C HIS A 154 8.79 -0.28 -9.49
N ALA A 155 8.85 0.44 -10.62
CA ALA A 155 8.27 1.77 -10.71
C ALA A 155 6.76 1.73 -10.45
N LEU A 156 6.22 2.79 -9.85
CA LEU A 156 4.77 2.86 -9.63
C LEU A 156 4.03 2.72 -10.97
N PRO A 157 3.11 1.75 -11.12
CA PRO A 157 2.33 1.64 -12.34
C PRO A 157 1.50 2.90 -12.56
N ALA A 158 1.46 3.39 -13.80
CA ALA A 158 0.70 4.60 -14.16
C ALA A 158 -0.79 4.52 -13.78
N SER A 159 -1.36 3.32 -13.61
CA SER A 159 -2.72 3.13 -13.11
C SER A 159 -2.93 3.69 -11.70
N TRP A 160 -1.93 3.55 -10.81
CA TRP A 160 -2.03 4.02 -9.42
C TRP A 160 -2.08 5.54 -9.30
N LEU A 161 -1.56 6.26 -10.31
CA LEU A 161 -1.66 7.73 -10.40
C LEU A 161 -3.12 8.20 -10.40
N PHE A 162 -4.04 7.41 -10.97
CA PHE A 162 -5.46 7.74 -11.02
C PHE A 162 -6.27 7.01 -9.95
N VAL A 163 -5.92 5.76 -9.66
CA VAL A 163 -6.64 4.94 -8.69
C VAL A 163 -6.52 5.49 -7.27
N VAL A 164 -5.34 5.97 -6.85
CA VAL A 164 -5.13 6.49 -5.49
C VAL A 164 -5.93 7.77 -5.23
N PRO A 165 -5.88 8.81 -6.09
CA PRO A 165 -6.71 10.00 -5.91
C PRO A 165 -8.21 9.70 -5.98
N ALA A 166 -8.64 8.79 -6.86
CA ALA A 166 -10.05 8.40 -6.95
C ALA A 166 -10.53 7.69 -5.68
N LEU A 167 -9.75 6.75 -5.15
CA LEU A 167 -10.05 6.09 -3.88
C LEU A 167 -10.06 7.08 -2.71
N ALA A 168 -9.07 7.97 -2.64
CA ALA A 168 -8.99 8.97 -1.59
C ALA A 168 -10.18 9.94 -1.64
N ALA A 169 -10.61 10.37 -2.84
CA ALA A 169 -11.81 11.16 -3.03
C ALA A 169 -13.07 10.40 -2.58
N MET A 170 -13.18 9.12 -2.92
CA MET A 170 -14.32 8.28 -2.54
C MET A 170 -14.38 8.06 -1.03
N LEU A 171 -13.23 7.85 -0.38
CA LEU A 171 -13.11 7.75 1.08
C LEU A 171 -13.44 9.08 1.77
N GLY A 172 -12.98 10.21 1.23
CA GLY A 172 -13.32 11.54 1.73
C GLY A 172 -14.82 11.83 1.63
N TRP A 173 -15.45 11.45 0.52
CA TRP A 173 -16.90 11.55 0.33
C TRP A 173 -17.68 10.66 1.31
N LEU A 174 -17.29 9.38 1.44
CA LEU A 174 -17.89 8.44 2.39
C LEU A 174 -17.74 8.94 3.84
N GLY A 175 -16.56 9.49 4.15
CA GLY A 175 -16.24 10.12 5.42
C GLY A 175 -17.17 11.27 5.78
N ALA A 176 -17.27 12.26 4.88
CA ALA A 176 -18.17 13.39 5.03
C ALA A 176 -19.63 12.93 5.11
N ARG A 177 -20.01 11.91 4.35
CA ARG A 177 -21.35 11.29 4.36
C ARG A 177 -21.66 10.66 5.72
N LEU A 178 -20.77 9.86 6.29
CA LEU A 178 -20.94 9.23 7.59
C LEU A 178 -20.99 10.27 8.72
N ALA A 179 -20.06 11.22 8.71
CA ALA A 179 -19.99 12.28 9.72
C ALA A 179 -21.27 13.13 9.73
N SER A 180 -21.73 13.59 8.56
CA SER A 180 -22.95 14.39 8.44
C SER A 180 -24.22 13.61 8.80
N ALA A 181 -24.32 12.33 8.42
CA ALA A 181 -25.47 11.49 8.78
C ALA A 181 -25.59 11.27 10.29
N ARG A 182 -24.46 11.03 10.96
CA ARG A 182 -24.42 10.76 12.39
C ARG A 182 -24.80 12.00 13.22
N HIS A 183 -24.43 13.19 12.76
CA HIS A 183 -24.68 14.44 13.46
C HIS A 183 -26.09 15.01 13.26
N LEU A 184 -26.66 14.89 12.06
CA LEU A 184 -28.05 15.30 11.83
C LEU A 184 -29.02 14.43 12.62
N ALA A 185 -28.74 13.13 12.76
CA ALA A 185 -29.54 12.20 13.56
C ALA A 185 -29.54 12.52 15.07
N LEU A 186 -28.59 13.35 15.56
CA LEU A 186 -28.54 13.77 16.95
C LEU A 186 -29.32 15.07 17.23
N LEU A 187 -29.75 15.78 16.19
CA LEU A 187 -30.43 17.08 16.28
C LEU A 187 -31.95 16.99 16.09
N GLU A 188 -32.49 15.81 15.79
CA GLU A 188 -33.93 15.53 15.79
C GLU A 188 -34.31 14.75 17.07
N PRO A 189 -34.74 15.41 18.16
CA PRO A 189 -35.59 14.76 19.13
C PRO A 189 -36.99 14.61 18.51
N THR A 190 -37.51 13.39 18.57
CA THR A 190 -38.92 13.03 18.29
C THR A 190 -39.91 14.01 18.90
#